data_AF-A0A2T1D2L9-F1
#
_entry.id   AF-A0A2T1D2L9-F1
#
_cell.length_a   1.000
_cell.length_b   1.000
_cell.length_c   1.000
_cell.angle_alpha   90.00
_cell.angle_beta   90.00
_cell.angle_gamma   90.00
#
_symmetry.space_group_name_H-M   'P 1'
#
loop_
_entity.id
_entity.type
_entity.pdbx_description
1 polymer ?
#
loop_
_entity_poly.entity_id
_entity_poly.type
_entity_poly.pdbx_seq_one_letter_code
_entity_poly.pdbx_strand_id
1 'polypeptide(L)'
;MSVRLSGARINPRGTFVATILVENDSDRPFGFVPLFAEVRDATGQTVSSRVTFNGAGDAMVNPGEQLQGEVYLLDRLWNEAGSQDLTLVIREGTSGTRSFYVPF
;
A
#
# COMPACT_ATOMS: atom_id res chain seq x y z
N MET A 1 1.31 -15.59 3.13
CA MET A 1 0.63 -14.31 2.88
C MET A 1 0.86 -13.95 1.42
N SER A 2 -0.14 -13.37 0.76
CA SER A 2 0.05 -12.78 -0.57
C SER A 2 -0.42 -11.34 -0.60
N VAL A 3 0.31 -10.50 -1.35
CA VAL A 3 -0.13 -9.15 -1.71
C VAL A 3 -0.15 -9.06 -3.21
N ARG A 4 -1.29 -8.65 -3.77
CA ARG A 4 -1.47 -8.53 -5.22
C ARG A 4 -2.17 -7.25 -5.60
N LEU A 5 -1.88 -6.77 -6.79
CA LEU A 5 -2.65 -5.71 -7.44
C LEU A 5 -3.93 -6.33 -7.98
N SER A 6 -5.08 -5.81 -7.55
CA SER A 6 -6.41 -6.25 -7.99
C SER A 6 -6.94 -5.40 -9.15
N GLY A 7 -6.41 -4.18 -9.31
CA GLY A 7 -6.76 -3.29 -10.41
C GLY A 7 -6.02 -1.95 -10.33
N ALA A 8 -6.17 -1.14 -11.37
CA ALA A 8 -5.65 0.23 -11.38
C ALA A 8 -6.55 1.13 -12.23
N ARG A 9 -6.58 2.42 -11.89
CA ARG A 9 -7.31 3.45 -12.62
C ARG A 9 -6.59 4.78 -12.54
N ILE A 10 -6.79 5.62 -13.54
CA ILE A 10 -6.41 7.03 -13.50
C ILE A 10 -7.68 7.79 -13.14
N ASN A 11 -7.65 8.60 -12.08
CA ASN A 11 -8.80 9.42 -11.74
C ASN A 11 -8.92 10.63 -12.71
N PRO A 12 -10.07 11.34 -12.74
CA PRO A 12 -10.25 12.50 -13.63
C PRO A 12 -9.26 13.65 -13.43
N ARG A 13 -8.45 13.64 -12.36
CA ARG A 13 -7.40 14.62 -12.08
C ARG A 13 -6.02 14.16 -12.57
N GLY A 14 -5.93 13.02 -13.25
CA GLY A 14 -4.67 12.45 -13.75
C GLY A 14 -3.86 11.70 -12.70
N THR A 15 -4.39 11.53 -11.47
CA THR A 15 -3.74 10.76 -10.41
C THR A 15 -3.92 9.28 -10.69
N PHE A 16 -2.82 8.54 -10.69
CA PHE A 16 -2.86 7.08 -10.70
C PHE A 16 -3.30 6.53 -9.35
N VAL A 17 -4.24 5.59 -9.38
CA VAL A 17 -4.76 4.88 -8.22
C VAL A 17 -4.70 3.38 -8.49
N ALA A 18 -3.92 2.65 -7.70
CA ALA A 18 -3.86 1.19 -7.74
C ALA A 18 -4.66 0.58 -6.58
N THR A 19 -5.42 -0.46 -6.85
CA THR A 19 -6.10 -1.27 -5.83
C THR A 19 -5.20 -2.44 -5.45
N ILE A 20 -4.90 -2.53 -4.16
CA ILE A 20 -4.15 -3.64 -3.57
C ILE A 20 -5.09 -4.56 -2.79
N LEU A 21 -4.84 -5.85 -2.88
CA LEU A 21 -5.50 -6.87 -2.07
C LEU A 21 -4.42 -7.63 -1.29
N VAL A 22 -4.59 -7.66 0.02
CA VAL A 22 -3.77 -8.45 0.95
C VAL A 22 -4.60 -9.65 1.36
N GLU A 23 -4.06 -10.85 1.17
CA GLU A 23 -4.70 -12.10 1.56
C GLU A 23 -3.83 -12.81 2.59
N ASN A 24 -4.44 -13.16 3.73
CA ASN A 24 -3.75 -13.93 4.76
C ASN A 24 -4.11 -15.41 4.67
N ASP A 25 -3.35 -16.14 3.87
CA ASP A 25 -3.39 -17.61 3.76
C ASP A 25 -2.57 -18.35 4.84
N SER A 26 -2.07 -17.63 5.85
CA SER A 26 -1.34 -18.23 6.98
C SER A 26 -2.27 -18.62 8.14
N ASP A 27 -1.71 -19.26 9.16
CA ASP A 27 -2.40 -19.68 10.39
C ASP A 27 -2.36 -18.63 11.52
N ARG A 28 -1.79 -17.45 11.27
CA ARG A 28 -1.63 -16.37 12.26
C ARG A 28 -2.13 -15.02 11.75
N PRO A 29 -2.66 -14.14 12.62
CA PRO A 29 -3.08 -12.80 12.21
C PRO A 29 -1.88 -11.96 11.78
N PHE A 30 -2.13 -11.03 10.86
CA PHE A 30 -1.12 -10.18 10.27
C PHE A 30 -1.50 -8.71 10.44
N GLY A 31 -0.64 -7.91 11.05
CA GLY A 31 -0.82 -6.48 11.19
C GLY A 31 0.03 -5.71 10.18
N PHE A 32 -0.56 -4.68 9.59
CA PHE A 32 0.22 -3.70 8.84
C PHE A 32 -0.26 -2.28 9.14
N VAL A 33 0.68 -1.34 9.03
CA VAL A 33 0.43 0.08 9.21
C VAL A 33 0.59 0.76 7.85
N PRO A 34 -0.50 1.30 7.26
CA PRO A 34 -0.47 1.93 5.93
C PRO A 34 0.59 3.02 5.77
N LEU A 35 0.91 3.74 6.86
CA LEU A 35 1.90 4.83 6.89
C LEU A 35 3.32 4.36 6.52
N PHE A 36 3.63 3.07 6.69
CA PHE A 36 4.95 2.52 6.36
C PHE A 36 5.02 1.94 4.96
N ALA A 37 3.93 1.99 4.20
CA ALA A 37 3.97 1.66 2.79
C ALA A 37 4.54 2.86 2.02
N GLU A 38 5.52 2.58 1.16
CA GLU A 38 6.17 3.59 0.32
C GLU A 38 6.22 3.11 -1.12
N VAL A 39 6.08 4.04 -2.06
CA VAL A 39 6.31 3.77 -3.47
C VAL A 39 7.72 4.26 -3.82
N ARG A 40 8.51 3.43 -4.49
CA ARG A 40 9.84 3.78 -4.99
C ARG A 40 9.89 3.76 -6.50
N ASP A 41 10.74 4.59 -7.09
CA ASP A 41 11.06 4.54 -8.52
C ASP A 41 12.22 3.58 -8.85
N ALA A 42 12.58 3.48 -10.12
CA ALA A 42 13.69 2.67 -10.62
C ALA A 42 15.05 3.01 -10.00
N THR A 43 15.23 4.23 -9.50
CA THR A 43 16.48 4.67 -8.83
C THR A 43 16.47 4.36 -7.34
N GLY A 44 15.36 3.82 -6.82
CA GLY A 44 15.15 3.53 -5.41
C GLY A 44 14.69 4.73 -4.59
N GLN A 45 14.39 5.88 -5.23
CA GLN A 45 13.90 7.07 -4.52
C GLN A 45 12.42 6.95 -4.19
N THR A 46 12.05 7.42 -3.00
CA THR A 46 10.64 7.43 -2.56
C THR A 46 9.85 8.48 -3.33
N VAL A 47 8.72 8.05 -3.89
CA VAL A 47 7.77 8.87 -4.62
C VAL A 47 6.62 9.25 -3.70
N SER A 48 6.20 10.52 -3.79
CA SER A 48 5.04 11.04 -3.06
C SER A 48 3.80 10.20 -3.36
N SER A 49 3.36 9.47 -2.35
CA SER A 49 2.29 8.50 -2.45
C SER A 49 1.51 8.43 -1.14
N ARG A 50 0.25 8.01 -1.24
CA ARG A 50 -0.59 7.76 -0.08
C ARG A 50 -1.19 6.38 -0.21
N VAL A 51 -0.98 5.55 0.80
CA VAL A 51 -1.60 4.23 0.89
C VAL A 51 -2.71 4.26 1.93
N THR A 52 -3.88 3.80 1.55
CA THR A 52 -5.05 3.72 2.42
C THR A 52 -5.64 2.33 2.36
N PHE A 53 -6.12 1.82 3.48
CA PHE A 53 -6.85 0.55 3.52
C PHE A 53 -8.25 0.79 4.04
N ASN A 54 -9.18 -0.05 3.59
CA ASN A 54 -10.58 0.00 4.02
C ASN A 54 -10.68 -0.54 5.45
N GLY A 55 -10.45 0.34 6.43
CA GLY A 55 -10.37 0.00 7.85
C GLY A 55 -9.32 0.89 8.53
N ALA A 56 -9.74 1.73 9.48
CA ALA A 56 -8.90 2.79 10.03
C ALA A 56 -7.85 2.27 11.02
N GLY A 57 -6.64 2.87 10.99
CA GLY A 57 -5.67 2.86 12.09
C GLY A 57 -4.63 1.74 12.03
N ASP A 58 -5.05 0.51 12.35
CA ASP A 58 -4.25 -0.69 12.29
C ASP A 58 -5.04 -1.73 11.53
N ALA A 59 -4.53 -2.12 10.37
CA ALA A 59 -5.24 -3.07 9.55
C ALA A 59 -4.68 -4.46 9.83
N MET A 60 -5.39 -5.15 10.72
CA MET A 60 -5.15 -6.54 11.05
C MET A 60 -5.97 -7.42 10.11
N VAL A 61 -5.32 -8.40 9.50
CA VAL A 61 -5.93 -9.40 8.62
C VAL A 61 -5.79 -10.75 9.31
N ASN A 62 -6.90 -11.34 9.76
CA ASN A 62 -6.89 -12.65 10.40
C ASN A 62 -6.68 -13.78 9.36
N PRO A 63 -6.34 -15.01 9.79
CA PRO A 63 -6.27 -16.17 8.90
C PRO A 63 -7.54 -16.33 8.05
N GLY A 64 -7.37 -16.46 6.73
CA GLY A 64 -8.45 -16.59 5.74
C GLY A 64 -9.13 -15.28 5.35
N GLU A 65 -8.81 -14.16 6.01
CA GLU A 65 -9.37 -12.86 5.66
C GLU A 65 -8.60 -12.18 4.52
N GLN A 66 -9.28 -11.22 3.92
CA GLN A 66 -8.74 -10.36 2.89
C GLN A 66 -8.92 -8.91 3.30
N LEU A 67 -7.98 -8.09 2.88
CA LEU A 67 -8.11 -6.66 3.02
C LEU A 67 -7.75 -5.93 1.75
N GLN A 68 -8.63 -5.01 1.38
CA GLN A 68 -8.48 -4.16 0.23
C GLN A 68 -7.98 -2.78 0.64
N GLY A 69 -7.04 -2.26 -0.15
CA GLY A 69 -6.56 -0.89 -0.06
C GLY A 69 -6.38 -0.24 -1.41
N GLU A 70 -6.03 1.03 -1.37
CA GLU A 70 -5.72 1.87 -2.51
C GLU A 70 -4.38 2.56 -2.30
N VAL A 71 -3.60 2.67 -3.37
CA VAL A 71 -2.34 3.41 -3.46
C VAL A 71 -2.54 4.56 -4.42
N TYR A 72 -2.34 5.78 -3.93
CA TYR A 72 -2.45 7.03 -4.67
C TYR A 72 -1.06 7.59 -4.95
N LEU A 73 -0.78 8.01 -6.19
CA LEU A 73 0.42 8.77 -6.53
C LEU A 73 0.07 10.26 -6.59
N LEU A 74 0.59 11.06 -5.66
CA LEU A 74 0.05 12.40 -5.41
C LEU A 74 0.65 13.50 -6.31
N ASP A 75 1.93 13.38 -6.67
CA ASP A 75 2.67 14.44 -7.37
C ASP A 75 3.28 13.99 -8.71
N ARG A 76 2.70 12.96 -9.31
CA ARG A 76 3.13 12.44 -10.62
C ARG A 76 1.93 12.09 -11.48
N LEU A 77 1.88 12.67 -12.67
CA LEU A 77 0.92 12.28 -13.69
C LEU A 77 1.31 10.92 -14.25
N TRP A 78 0.31 10.09 -14.50
CA TRP A 78 0.52 8.84 -15.21
C TRP A 78 0.93 9.13 -16.64
N ASN A 79 2.07 8.56 -17.09
CA ASN A 79 2.45 8.61 -18.50
C ASN A 79 1.97 7.33 -19.18
N GLU A 80 0.99 7.49 -20.08
CA GLU A 80 0.35 6.39 -20.83
C GLU A 80 1.29 5.77 -21.88
N ALA A 81 2.33 6.48 -22.31
CA ALA A 81 3.23 6.07 -23.38
C ALA A 81 4.49 5.32 -22.89
N GLY A 82 4.66 5.11 -21.58
CA GLY A 82 5.87 4.48 -21.04
C GLY A 82 5.71 3.88 -19.65
N SER A 83 6.65 3.00 -19.28
CA SER A 83 6.71 2.45 -17.93
C SER A 83 6.90 3.55 -16.90
N GLN A 84 6.26 3.40 -15.73
CA GLN A 84 6.56 4.25 -14.58
C GLN A 84 7.69 3.68 -13.70
N ASP A 85 8.02 2.39 -13.87
CA ASP A 85 8.98 1.62 -13.07
C ASP A 85 8.85 1.90 -11.56
N LEU A 86 7.63 1.70 -11.05
CA LEU A 86 7.30 1.93 -9.64
C LEU A 86 7.19 0.62 -8.88
N THR A 87 7.74 0.61 -7.67
CA THR A 87 7.64 -0.51 -6.74
C THR A 87 6.92 -0.06 -5.49
N LEU A 88 5.83 -0.75 -5.13
CA LEU A 88 5.21 -0.59 -3.83
C LEU A 88 5.94 -1.47 -2.82
N VAL A 89 6.43 -0.85 -1.75
CA VAL A 89 7.07 -1.53 -0.62
C VAL A 89 6.12 -1.47 0.55
N ILE A 90 5.63 -2.63 1.00
CA ILE A 90 4.85 -2.77 2.23
C ILE A 90 5.74 -3.48 3.25
N ARG A 91 5.92 -2.88 4.41
CA ARG A 91 6.71 -3.45 5.50
C ARG A 91 5.79 -4.10 6.51
N GLU A 92 6.09 -5.35 6.85
CA GLU A 92 5.33 -6.12 7.83
C GLU A 92 5.57 -5.62 9.26
N GLY A 93 4.53 -5.54 10.07
CA GLY A 93 4.63 -5.32 11.51
C GLY A 93 4.22 -6.58 12.25
N THR A 94 5.17 -7.33 12.81
CA THR A 94 4.83 -8.46 13.69
C THR A 94 4.36 -7.97 15.06
N SER A 95 3.54 -8.77 15.74
CA SER A 95 3.15 -8.58 17.15
C SER A 95 4.40 -8.52 18.05
N GLY A 96 4.88 -7.30 18.30
CA GLY A 96 6.17 -7.06 18.96
C GLY A 96 6.81 -5.75 18.52
N THR A 97 6.43 -5.24 17.35
CA THR A 97 6.84 -3.91 16.90
C THR A 97 6.08 -2.86 17.69
N ARG A 98 6.78 -2.15 18.59
CA ARG A 98 6.22 -1.00 19.31
C ARG A 98 6.26 0.21 18.40
N SER A 99 5.12 0.59 17.85
CA SER A 99 4.97 1.79 17.05
C SER A 99 4.61 2.97 17.95
N PHE A 100 5.35 4.08 17.82
CA PHE A 100 5.04 5.33 18.49
C PHE A 100 4.57 6.34 17.44
N TYR A 101 3.37 6.89 17.63
CA TYR A 101 2.85 7.94 16.78
C TYR A 101 3.11 9.30 17.45
N VAL A 102 3.83 10.18 16.75
CA VAL A 102 3.99 11.58 17.14
C VAL A 102 3.12 12.40 16.17
N PRO A 103 1.92 12.86 16.59
CA PRO A 103 1.16 13.81 15.80
C PRO A 103 1.94 15.14 15.73
N PHE A 104 2.23 15.60 14.52
CA PHE A 104 2.63 16.99 14.27
C PHE A 104 1.46 17.73 13.60
#